data_AF-A0A0G0G7U4-F1
#
_entry.id   AF-A0A0G0G7U4-F1
#
_cell.length_a   1.000
_cell.length_b   1.000
_cell.length_c   1.000
_cell.angle_alpha   90.00
_cell.angle_beta   90.00
_cell.angle_gamma   90.00
#
_symmetry.space_group_name_H-M   'P 1'
#
loop_
_entity.id
_entity.type
_entity.pdbx_description
1 polymer ?
#
loop_
_entity_poly.entity_id
_entity_poly.type
_entity_poly.pdbx_seq_one_letter_code
_entity_poly.pdbx_strand_id
1 'polypeptide(L)'
;MPQLIKDIASLGQVLHEWSILEYEQHERNTAWYVIMGVLGVGLVTYALLTGNFLFALIVVLFAIILFLQSHQSPRNVLFQITDLGVVVGSRFYPYSELNNFYVVYNPPEVKNLFISCKSTWRPLLRIPLLDKNPVEVKYSLREFLTEDLEKEDEPMSEKIGRNWRIH
;
A
#
# COMPACT_ATOMS: atom_id res chain seq x y z
N MET A 1 -18.02 -8.98 2.41
CA MET A 1 -17.65 -7.53 2.45
C MET A 1 -16.84 -7.37 3.73
N PRO A 2 -15.67 -6.72 3.74
CA PRO A 2 -14.91 -6.56 4.99
C PRO A 2 -15.80 -5.84 6.00
N GLN A 3 -15.96 -6.43 7.17
CA GLN A 3 -16.82 -5.86 8.19
C GLN A 3 -16.08 -4.68 8.81
N LEU A 4 -16.73 -3.52 8.85
CA LEU A 4 -16.25 -2.40 9.65
C LEU A 4 -16.30 -2.85 11.11
N ILE A 5 -15.20 -2.63 11.84
CA ILE A 5 -15.13 -2.99 13.26
C ILE A 5 -16.19 -2.18 14.01
N LYS A 6 -17.30 -2.84 14.33
CA LYS A 6 -18.42 -2.25 15.07
C LYS A 6 -18.33 -2.60 16.56
N ASP A 7 -17.70 -3.74 16.89
CA ASP A 7 -17.43 -4.21 18.25
C ASP A 7 -16.06 -4.93 18.30
N ILE A 8 -15.23 -4.56 19.28
CA ILE A 8 -13.91 -5.20 19.51
C ILE A 8 -14.08 -6.66 19.96
N ALA A 9 -15.22 -6.99 20.59
CA ALA A 9 -15.53 -8.32 21.10
C ALA A 9 -15.71 -9.40 20.01
N SER A 10 -15.94 -9.03 18.75
CA SER A 10 -16.10 -9.98 17.64
C SER A 10 -14.80 -10.31 16.91
N LEU A 11 -13.67 -9.76 17.35
CA LEU A 11 -12.37 -9.94 16.68
C LEU A 11 -11.61 -11.18 17.16
N GLY A 12 -12.08 -11.82 18.25
CA GLY A 12 -11.43 -12.97 18.86
C GLY A 12 -10.17 -12.59 19.64
N GLN A 13 -9.30 -13.55 19.94
CA GLN A 13 -8.05 -13.31 20.66
C GLN A 13 -6.99 -12.73 19.71
N VAL A 14 -6.37 -11.61 20.07
CA VAL A 14 -5.25 -11.02 19.32
C VAL A 14 -3.97 -11.79 19.62
N LEU A 15 -3.36 -12.38 18.58
CA LEU A 15 -2.08 -13.10 18.67
C LEU A 15 -0.90 -12.13 18.46
N HIS A 16 -1.00 -11.26 17.46
CA HIS A 16 0.05 -10.28 17.13
C HIS A 16 -0.56 -8.95 16.74
N GLU A 17 0.06 -7.85 17.17
CA GLU A 17 -0.28 -6.51 16.72
C GLU A 17 0.96 -5.65 16.45
N TRP A 18 0.87 -4.82 15.41
CA TRP A 18 1.81 -3.74 15.14
C TRP A 18 1.19 -2.67 14.24
N SER A 19 1.78 -1.48 14.25
CA SER A 19 1.36 -0.38 13.38
C SER A 19 2.18 -0.40 12.09
N ILE A 20 1.49 -0.30 10.94
CA ILE A 20 2.11 -0.16 9.62
C ILE A 20 1.65 1.13 8.95
N LEU A 21 2.36 1.59 7.94
CA LEU A 21 1.89 2.66 7.06
C LEU A 21 0.91 2.07 6.03
N GLU A 22 -0.22 2.75 5.79
CA GLU A 22 -1.25 2.31 4.85
C GLU A 22 -0.71 2.12 3.42
N TYR A 23 0.30 2.91 3.04
CA TYR A 23 1.08 2.77 1.82
C TYR A 23 2.48 3.34 2.05
N GLU A 24 3.49 2.81 1.34
CA GLU A 24 4.81 3.42 1.31
C GLU A 24 4.75 4.76 0.58
N GLN A 25 4.92 5.86 1.31
CA GLN A 25 5.07 7.18 0.69
C GLN A 25 6.42 7.20 -0.02
N HIS A 26 6.37 7.24 -1.34
CA HIS A 26 7.56 7.51 -2.13
C HIS A 26 7.91 8.98 -1.96
N GLU A 27 9.05 9.25 -1.34
CA GLU A 27 9.61 10.60 -1.33
C GLU A 27 10.04 10.94 -2.77
N ARG A 28 9.27 11.82 -3.41
CA ARG A 28 9.65 12.35 -4.72
C ARG A 28 10.81 13.30 -4.52
N ASN A 29 11.90 13.10 -5.25
CA ASN A 29 13.06 13.98 -5.18
C ASN A 29 12.66 15.43 -5.54
N THR A 30 13.31 16.43 -4.94
CA THR A 30 13.07 17.86 -5.18
C THR A 30 13.12 18.22 -6.67
N ALA A 31 13.99 17.55 -7.44
CA ALA A 31 14.08 17.71 -8.89
C ALA A 31 12.74 17.45 -9.61
N TRP A 32 11.96 16.47 -9.16
CA TRP A 32 10.66 16.16 -9.75
C TRP A 32 9.68 17.33 -9.62
N TYR A 33 9.66 17.98 -8.45
CA TYR A 33 8.83 19.16 -8.20
C TYR A 33 9.27 20.35 -9.05
N VAL A 34 10.58 20.56 -9.22
CA VAL A 34 11.12 21.62 -10.07
C VAL A 34 10.71 21.41 -11.53
N ILE A 35 10.88 20.18 -12.06
CA ILE A 35 10.51 19.85 -13.44
C ILE A 35 9.01 20.06 -13.67
N MET A 36 8.16 19.57 -12.76
CA MET A 36 6.71 19.74 -12.86
C MET A 36 6.28 21.19 -12.73
N GLY A 37 6.96 21.98 -11.88
CA GLY A 37 6.74 23.41 -11.76
C GLY A 37 7.06 24.16 -13.06
N VAL A 38 8.23 23.90 -13.65
CA VAL A 38 8.63 24.51 -14.92
C VAL A 38 7.68 24.12 -16.05
N LEU A 39 7.31 22.84 -16.13
CA LEU A 39 6.38 22.35 -17.14
C LEU A 39 4.98 22.97 -16.98
N GLY A 40 4.47 23.05 -15.76
CA GLY A 40 3.19 23.70 -15.45
C GLY A 40 3.17 25.17 -15.83
N VAL A 41 4.21 25.93 -15.45
CA VAL A 41 4.35 27.35 -15.82
C VAL A 41 4.44 27.52 -17.34
N GLY A 42 5.19 26.63 -18.02
CA GLY A 42 5.30 26.63 -19.48
C GLY A 42 3.95 26.40 -20.17
N LEU A 43 3.17 25.43 -19.72
CA LEU A 43 1.84 25.13 -20.26
C LEU A 43 0.85 26.27 -20.03
N VAL A 44 0.84 26.88 -18.84
CA VAL A 44 -0.01 28.05 -18.56
C VAL A 44 0.39 29.24 -19.45
N THR A 45 1.69 29.50 -19.59
CA THR A 45 2.19 30.60 -20.44
C THR A 45 1.79 30.37 -21.90
N TYR A 46 1.96 29.15 -22.40
CA TYR A 46 1.53 28.77 -23.76
C TYR A 46 0.02 28.95 -23.95
N ALA A 47 -0.78 28.55 -22.97
CA ALA A 47 -2.24 28.71 -22.98
C ALA A 47 -2.65 30.19 -23.09
N LEU A 48 -1.97 31.08 -22.35
CA LEU A 48 -2.23 32.51 -22.40
C LEU A 48 -1.82 33.14 -23.74
N LEU A 49 -0.67 32.74 -24.29
CA LEU A 49 -0.20 33.23 -25.60
C LEU A 49 -1.12 32.81 -26.75
N THR A 50 -1.71 31.62 -26.65
CA THR A 50 -2.67 31.11 -27.64
C THR A 50 -4.10 31.60 -27.41
N GLY A 51 -4.35 32.40 -26.36
CA GLY A 51 -5.68 32.88 -25.98
C GLY A 51 -6.62 31.77 -25.48
N ASN A 52 -6.09 30.59 -25.16
CA ASN A 52 -6.86 29.44 -24.71
C ASN A 52 -6.99 29.44 -23.18
N PHE A 53 -7.86 30.31 -22.68
CA PHE A 53 -8.13 30.43 -21.25
C PHE A 53 -8.70 29.15 -20.63
N LEU A 54 -9.44 28.33 -21.40
CA LEU A 54 -9.98 27.06 -20.91
C LEU A 54 -8.86 26.07 -20.61
N PHE A 55 -7.87 25.97 -21.51
CA PHE A 55 -6.70 25.12 -21.29
C PHE A 55 -5.87 25.58 -20.08
N ALA A 56 -5.65 26.90 -19.93
CA ALA A 56 -4.97 27.46 -18.77
C ALA A 56 -5.66 27.06 -17.46
N LEU A 57 -6.99 27.18 -17.40
CA LEU A 57 -7.79 26.80 -16.24
C LEU A 57 -7.65 25.31 -15.90
N ILE A 58 -7.73 24.42 -16.90
CA ILE A 58 -7.57 22.98 -16.70
C ILE A 58 -6.19 22.65 -16.14
N VAL A 59 -5.13 23.26 -16.67
CA VAL A 59 -3.75 23.05 -16.20
C VAL A 59 -3.61 23.50 -14.73
N VAL A 60 -4.18 24.65 -14.37
CA VAL A 60 -4.15 25.15 -12.98
C VAL A 60 -4.92 24.21 -12.04
N LEU A 61 -6.12 23.77 -12.42
CA LEU A 61 -6.90 22.82 -11.61
C LEU A 61 -6.16 21.50 -11.42
N PHE A 62 -5.54 20.99 -12.49
CA PHE A 62 -4.74 19.77 -12.42
C PHE A 62 -3.55 19.92 -11.48
N ALA A 63 -2.84 21.06 -11.54
CA ALA A 63 -1.74 21.37 -10.63
C ALA A 63 -2.20 21.41 -9.16
N ILE A 64 -3.36 22.01 -8.87
CA ILE A 64 -3.95 22.05 -7.52
C ILE A 64 -4.30 20.63 -7.05
N ILE A 65 -4.92 19.81 -7.89
CA ILE A 65 -5.27 18.42 -7.55
C ILE A 65 -4.00 17.62 -7.22
N LEU A 66 -2.96 17.72 -8.05
CA LEU A 66 -1.68 17.06 -7.80
C LEU A 66 -1.03 17.55 -6.49
N PHE A 67 -1.10 18.85 -6.21
CA PHE A 67 -0.59 19.43 -4.97
C PHE A 67 -1.31 18.87 -3.75
N LEU A 68 -2.64 18.87 -3.76
CA LEU A 68 -3.46 18.30 -2.68
C LEU A 68 -3.20 16.80 -2.48
N GLN A 69 -3.09 16.04 -3.58
CA GLN A 69 -2.78 14.61 -3.55
C GLN A 69 -1.39 14.35 -2.93
N SER A 70 -0.40 15.20 -3.24
CA SER A 70 0.97 15.04 -2.75
C SER A 70 1.13 15.26 -1.24
N HIS A 71 0.22 16.02 -0.63
CA HIS A 71 0.22 16.33 0.81
C HIS A 71 -0.58 15.32 1.64
N GLN A 72 -1.13 14.27 1.04
CA GLN A 72 -1.73 13.17 1.80
C GLN A 72 -0.64 12.24 2.32
N SER A 73 -0.16 12.52 3.54
CA SER A 73 0.71 11.59 4.29
C SER A 73 -0.03 10.28 4.58
N PRO A 74 0.62 9.12 4.40
CA PRO A 74 0.02 7.83 4.75
C PRO A 74 -0.29 7.82 6.23
N ARG A 75 -1.51 7.37 6.56
CA ARG A 75 -1.90 7.19 7.96
C ARG A 75 -1.26 5.92 8.50
N ASN A 76 -0.88 5.95 9.77
CA ASN A 76 -0.56 4.75 10.52
C ASN A 76 -1.84 3.92 10.68
N VAL A 77 -1.84 2.70 10.17
CA VAL A 77 -2.93 1.73 10.32
C VAL A 77 -2.48 0.59 11.22
N LEU A 78 -3.36 0.21 12.15
CA LEU A 78 -3.13 -0.91 13.04
C LEU A 78 -3.33 -2.22 12.27
N PHE A 79 -2.33 -3.10 12.32
CA PHE A 79 -2.43 -4.46 11.81
C PHE A 79 -2.47 -5.45 12.96
N GLN A 80 -3.46 -6.34 12.97
CA GLN A 80 -3.58 -7.37 13.99
C GLN A 80 -3.87 -8.73 13.37
N ILE A 81 -3.22 -9.77 13.88
CA ILE A 81 -3.53 -11.17 13.59
C ILE A 81 -4.33 -11.70 14.76
N THR A 82 -5.52 -12.21 14.48
CA THR A 82 -6.41 -12.83 15.47
C THR A 82 -6.64 -14.30 15.11
N ASP A 83 -7.25 -15.03 16.03
CA ASP A 83 -7.69 -16.43 15.84
C ASP A 83 -8.83 -16.57 14.83
N LEU A 84 -9.62 -15.52 14.62
CA LEU A 84 -10.74 -15.49 13.67
C LEU A 84 -10.38 -14.90 12.30
N GLY A 85 -9.32 -14.10 12.22
CA GLY A 85 -8.91 -13.45 10.98
C GLY A 85 -7.81 -12.42 11.16
N VAL A 86 -7.74 -11.49 10.22
CA VAL A 86 -6.75 -10.42 10.18
C VAL A 86 -7.45 -9.07 10.17
N VAL A 87 -6.96 -8.15 10.99
CA VAL A 87 -7.44 -6.77 11.05
C VAL A 87 -6.43 -5.85 10.35
N VAL A 88 -6.92 -5.01 9.45
CA VAL A 88 -6.13 -3.97 8.79
C VAL A 88 -6.86 -2.63 8.94
N GLY A 89 -6.30 -1.75 9.78
CA GLY A 89 -6.91 -0.47 10.14
C GLY A 89 -8.28 -0.66 10.79
N SER A 90 -9.33 -0.23 10.10
CA SER A 90 -10.72 -0.35 10.56
C SER A 90 -11.50 -1.51 9.92
N ARG A 91 -10.81 -2.44 9.24
CA ARG A 91 -11.42 -3.53 8.47
C ARG A 91 -11.00 -4.89 9.03
N PHE A 92 -11.98 -5.77 9.20
CA PHE A 92 -11.75 -7.17 9.57
C PHE A 92 -11.89 -8.10 8.36
N TYR A 93 -10.90 -8.97 8.17
CA TYR A 93 -10.82 -9.99 7.13
C TYR A 93 -10.82 -11.37 7.78
N PRO A 94 -11.96 -12.09 7.76
CA PRO A 94 -12.01 -13.45 8.30
C PRO A 94 -11.17 -14.40 7.44
N TYR A 95 -10.56 -15.43 8.04
CA TYR A 95 -9.75 -16.40 7.31
C TYR A 95 -10.52 -17.12 6.19
N SER A 96 -11.85 -17.22 6.30
CA SER A 96 -12.70 -17.77 5.25
C SER A 96 -12.66 -16.97 3.94
N GLU A 97 -12.40 -15.67 3.98
CA GLU A 97 -12.26 -14.78 2.81
C GLU A 97 -10.81 -14.72 2.26
N LEU A 98 -9.85 -15.26 3.00
CA LEU A 98 -8.43 -15.27 2.65
C LEU A 98 -8.07 -16.62 2.02
N ASN A 99 -7.13 -16.62 1.06
CA ASN A 99 -6.77 -17.82 0.30
C ASN A 99 -5.42 -18.39 0.75
N ASN A 100 -4.35 -17.62 0.53
CA ASN A 100 -3.01 -18.02 0.92
C ASN A 100 -2.20 -16.81 1.39
N PHE A 101 -1.08 -17.08 2.05
CA PHE A 101 -0.12 -16.06 2.40
C PHE A 101 1.29 -16.49 2.02
N TYR A 102 2.19 -15.53 1.83
CA TYR A 102 3.60 -15.78 1.65
C TYR A 102 4.39 -14.64 2.27
N VAL A 103 5.62 -14.93 2.70
CA VAL A 103 6.50 -13.95 3.32
C VAL A 103 7.76 -13.83 2.47
N VAL A 104 8.03 -12.64 1.97
CA VAL A 104 9.27 -12.33 1.28
C VAL A 104 10.25 -11.77 2.31
N TYR A 105 11.33 -12.52 2.52
CA TYR A 105 12.39 -12.17 3.44
C TYR A 105 13.71 -12.03 2.67
N ASN A 106 14.08 -10.80 2.35
CA ASN A 106 15.35 -10.48 1.68
C ASN A 106 16.14 -9.48 2.52
N PRO A 107 16.86 -9.94 3.56
CA PRO A 107 17.74 -9.07 4.35
C PRO A 107 18.87 -8.56 3.45
N PRO A 108 19.22 -7.25 3.46
CA PRO A 108 18.91 -6.24 4.47
C PRO A 108 17.72 -5.31 4.15
N GLU A 109 17.01 -5.48 3.04
CA GLU A 109 16.13 -4.43 2.49
C GLU A 109 14.62 -4.65 2.67
N VAL A 110 14.12 -5.89 2.70
CA VAL A 110 12.67 -6.14 2.62
C VAL A 110 12.20 -7.30 3.51
N LYS A 111 11.24 -7.01 4.39
CA LYS A 111 10.45 -8.01 5.14
C LYS A 111 8.96 -7.72 4.96
N ASN A 112 8.34 -8.34 3.96
CA ASN A 112 6.93 -8.14 3.66
C ASN A 112 6.14 -9.45 3.77
N LEU A 113 5.00 -9.36 4.44
CA LEU A 113 3.95 -10.38 4.45
C LEU A 113 2.93 -10.03 3.38
N PHE A 114 2.61 -10.99 2.53
CA PHE A 114 1.58 -10.87 1.51
C PHE A 114 0.44 -11.83 1.81
N ILE A 115 -0.80 -11.34 1.78
CA ILE A 115 -1.99 -12.14 1.99
C ILE A 115 -2.93 -11.98 0.79
N SER A 116 -3.21 -13.08 0.11
CA SER A 116 -4.15 -13.10 -1.01
C SER A 116 -5.59 -13.30 -0.53
N CYS A 117 -6.49 -12.51 -1.08
CA CYS A 117 -7.93 -12.67 -0.87
C CYS A 117 -8.50 -13.64 -1.91
N LYS A 118 -9.51 -14.44 -1.54
CA LYS A 118 -10.21 -15.34 -2.47
C LYS A 118 -10.96 -14.62 -3.60
N SER A 119 -11.30 -13.35 -3.38
CA SER A 119 -12.02 -12.54 -4.36
C SER A 119 -11.06 -11.98 -5.41
N THR A 120 -11.31 -12.28 -6.69
CA THR A 120 -10.54 -11.80 -7.86
C THR A 120 -10.42 -10.27 -7.92
N TRP A 121 -11.38 -9.54 -7.33
CA TRP A 121 -11.41 -8.08 -7.34
C TRP A 121 -10.74 -7.44 -6.13
N ARG A 122 -10.29 -8.23 -5.15
CA ARG A 122 -9.60 -7.69 -3.97
C ARG A 122 -8.10 -7.62 -4.22
N PRO A 123 -7.47 -6.46 -3.94
CA PRO A 123 -6.02 -6.35 -4.05
C PRO A 123 -5.34 -7.27 -3.04
N LEU A 124 -4.17 -7.75 -3.42
CA LEU A 124 -3.24 -8.43 -2.52
C LEU A 124 -2.89 -7.51 -1.34
N LEU A 125 -3.03 -7.99 -0.12
CA LEU A 125 -2.66 -7.23 1.07
C LEU A 125 -1.14 -7.35 1.27
N ARG A 126 -0.41 -6.24 1.19
CA ARG A 126 1.02 -6.14 1.49
C ARG A 126 1.20 -5.51 2.87
N ILE A 127 1.86 -6.21 3.78
CA ILE A 127 2.05 -5.80 5.17
C ILE A 127 3.55 -5.84 5.49
N PRO A 128 4.20 -4.70 5.77
CA PRO A 128 5.58 -4.70 6.23
C PRO A 128 5.67 -5.29 7.63
N LEU A 129 6.58 -6.26 7.82
CA LEU A 129 6.81 -6.92 9.10
C LEU A 129 7.67 -6.07 10.05
N LEU A 130 8.38 -5.06 9.53
CA LEU A 130 9.23 -4.14 10.30
C LEU A 130 10.21 -4.91 11.22
N ASP A 131 10.07 -4.73 12.54
CA ASP A 131 10.88 -5.36 13.58
C ASP A 131 10.35 -6.72 14.05
N LYS A 132 9.18 -7.17 13.55
CA LYS A 132 8.61 -8.46 13.92
C LYS A 132 9.40 -9.61 13.32
N ASN A 133 9.52 -10.68 14.11
CA ASN A 133 10.17 -11.90 13.68
C ASN A 133 9.30 -12.60 12.62
N PRO A 134 9.76 -12.72 11.34
CA PRO A 134 8.97 -13.35 10.28
C PRO A 134 8.63 -14.80 10.60
N VAL A 135 9.48 -15.49 11.36
CA VAL A 135 9.28 -16.89 11.73
C VAL A 135 8.05 -17.04 12.63
N GLU A 136 7.92 -16.20 13.66
CA GLU A 136 6.77 -16.22 14.59
C GLU A 136 5.46 -15.92 13.87
N VAL A 137 5.46 -14.90 13.00
CA VAL A 137 4.27 -14.53 12.21
C VAL A 137 3.86 -15.67 11.27
N LYS A 138 4.83 -16.33 10.62
CA LYS A 138 4.56 -17.50 9.77
C LYS A 138 3.94 -18.64 10.56
N TYR A 139 4.47 -18.96 11.74
CA TYR A 139 3.91 -20.03 12.58
C TYR A 139 2.46 -19.75 12.96
N SER A 140 2.13 -18.53 13.39
CA SER A 140 0.74 -18.17 13.73
C SER A 140 -0.19 -18.20 12.52
N LEU A 141 0.24 -17.76 11.34
CA LEU A 141 -0.61 -17.76 10.14
C LEU A 141 -0.77 -19.14 9.51
N ARG A 142 0.23 -20.03 9.62
CA ARG A 142 0.16 -21.42 9.14
C ARG A 142 -0.95 -22.23 9.79
N GLU A 143 -1.35 -21.88 11.01
CA GLU A 143 -2.44 -22.56 11.71
C GLU A 143 -3.81 -22.29 11.05
N PHE A 144 -3.94 -21.15 10.35
CA PHE A 144 -5.22 -20.69 9.81
C PHE A 144 -5.26 -20.58 8.28
N LEU A 145 -4.11 -20.42 7.61
CA LEU A 145 -3.99 -20.24 6.16
C LEU A 145 -2.88 -21.11 5.57
N THR A 146 -3.06 -21.49 4.31
CA THR A 146 -2.03 -22.21 3.55
C THR A 146 -0.92 -21.23 3.14
N GLU A 147 0.33 -21.59 3.42
CA GLU A 147 1.49 -20.85 2.91
C GLU A 147 1.77 -21.23 1.46
N ASP A 148 1.89 -20.21 0.60
CA ASP A 148 2.25 -20.35 -0.80
C ASP A 148 3.78 -20.31 -0.93
N LEU A 149 4.42 -21.48 -0.93
CA LEU A 149 5.88 -21.63 -1.05
C LEU A 149 6.39 -21.41 -2.48
N GLU A 150 5.51 -21.37 -3.49
CA GLU A 150 5.91 -21.12 -4.88
C GLU A 150 6.22 -19.63 -5.13
N LYS A 151 5.75 -18.74 -4.24
CA LYS A 151 5.93 -17.28 -4.29
C LYS A 151 6.97 -16.78 -3.29
N GLU A 152 8.16 -17.38 -3.29
CA GLU A 152 9.32 -16.83 -2.59
C GLU A 152 9.91 -15.59 -3.30
N ASP A 153 9.50 -15.33 -4.54
CA ASP A 153 9.90 -14.18 -5.33
C ASP A 153 8.82 -13.08 -5.32
N GLU A 154 9.23 -11.83 -5.12
CA GLU A 154 8.40 -10.64 -5.37
C GLU A 154 7.71 -10.78 -6.75
N PRO A 155 6.40 -10.48 -6.86
CA PRO A 155 5.71 -10.48 -8.15
C PRO A 155 6.54 -9.73 -9.21
N MET A 156 6.60 -10.22 -10.45
CA MET A 156 7.36 -9.53 -11.52
C MET A 156 6.95 -8.06 -11.67
N SER A 157 5.70 -7.70 -11.36
CA SER A 157 5.24 -6.31 -11.30
C SER A 157 5.95 -5.46 -10.24
N GLU A 158 6.32 -6.05 -9.10
CA GLU A 158 7.14 -5.38 -8.07
C GLU A 158 8.62 -5.32 -8.45
N LYS A 159 9.17 -6.39 -9.06
CA LYS A 159 10.56 -6.36 -9.61
C LYS A 159 10.72 -5.27 -10.68
N ILE A 160 9.73 -5.10 -11.56
CA ILE A 160 9.73 -4.04 -12.58
C ILE A 160 9.58 -2.67 -11.93
N GLY A 161 8.66 -2.51 -10.98
CA GLY A 161 8.51 -1.27 -10.23
C GLY A 161 9.80 -0.87 -9.48
N ARG A 162 10.54 -1.84 -8.96
CA ARG A 162 11.85 -1.59 -8.32
C ARG A 162 12.94 -1.23 -9.31
N ASN A 163 13.02 -1.92 -10.45
CA ASN A 163 14.09 -1.68 -11.43
C ASN A 163 13.91 -0.35 -12.19
N TRP A 164 12.68 0.14 -12.30
CA TRP A 164 12.37 1.49 -12.80
C TRP A 164 12.63 2.60 -11.76
N ARG A 165 13.07 2.28 -10.52
CA ARG A 165 13.54 3.28 -9.52
C ARG A 165 14.94 3.82 -9.83
N ILE A 166 15.48 3.55 -11.01
CA ILE A 166 16.75 4.09 -11.50
C ILE A 166 16.46 4.90 -12.77
N HIS A 167 15.74 6.03 -12.61
CA HIS A 167 15.93 7.33 -13.29
C HIS A 167 14.87 8.32 -12.80
#